data_AF-A0A7Y4MIS9-F1
#
_entry.id   AF-A0A7Y4MIS9-F1
#
_cell.length_a   1.000
_cell.length_b   1.000
_cell.length_c   1.000
_cell.angle_alpha   90.00
_cell.angle_beta   90.00
_cell.angle_gamma   90.00
#
_symmetry.space_group_name_H-M   'P 1'
#
loop_
_entity.id
_entity.type
_entity.pdbx_description
1 polymer ?
#
loop_
_entity_poly.entity_id
_entity_poly.type
_entity_poly.pdbx_seq_one_letter_code
_entity_poly.pdbx_strand_id
1 'polypeptide(L)'
;MRRLLHGALKASTFERWNAARVRTGRDAGDPNRVYHLRGVPDETVADEVDTSPVADRIVAGLSQHRSQLHVITDPTRSAADWRRTVGRECYVMAWPPRTAGDPLLHDIFEAL
;
A
#
# COMPACT_ATOMS: atom_id res chain seq x y z
N MET A 1 22.69 -11.51 -1.68
CA MET A 1 21.69 -12.42 -1.06
C MET A 1 20.37 -12.34 -1.87
N ARG A 2 19.29 -13.09 -1.60
CA ARG A 2 18.01 -13.01 -2.36
C ARG A 2 16.83 -12.84 -1.39
N ARG A 3 15.78 -12.12 -1.81
CA ARG A 3 14.51 -11.95 -1.07
C ARG A 3 13.32 -12.12 -2.02
N LEU A 4 12.24 -12.71 -1.52
CA LEU A 4 10.93 -12.72 -2.16
C LEU A 4 9.98 -11.86 -1.34
N LEU A 5 9.45 -10.81 -1.97
CA LEU A 5 8.56 -9.83 -1.34
C LEU A 5 7.18 -9.87 -1.99
N HIS A 6 6.14 -9.76 -1.16
CA HIS A 6 4.77 -9.51 -1.61
C HIS A 6 4.40 -8.08 -1.25
N GLY A 7 4.00 -7.28 -2.25
CA GLY A 7 3.41 -5.96 -2.00
C GLY A 7 2.18 -6.09 -1.12
N ALA A 8 2.07 -5.26 -0.10
CA ALA A 8 1.08 -5.38 0.95
C ALA A 8 0.45 -4.03 1.31
N LEU A 9 -0.77 -4.10 1.84
CA LEU A 9 -1.45 -2.99 2.49
C LEU A 9 -1.55 -3.31 3.98
N LYS A 10 -1.08 -2.43 4.85
CA LYS A 10 -1.26 -2.58 6.30
C LYS A 10 -2.74 -2.57 6.69
N ALA A 11 -3.14 -3.41 7.65
CA ALA A 11 -4.48 -3.41 8.23
C ALA A 11 -4.84 -2.03 8.77
N SER A 12 -3.94 -1.40 9.53
CA SER A 12 -4.19 -0.06 10.07
C SER A 12 -4.38 0.99 8.98
N THR A 13 -3.67 0.89 7.85
CA THR A 13 -3.83 1.79 6.71
C THR A 13 -5.18 1.59 6.04
N PHE A 14 -5.59 0.33 5.82
CA PHE A 14 -6.90 0.00 5.27
C PHE A 14 -8.04 0.52 6.15
N GLU A 15 -7.94 0.36 7.47
CA GLU A 15 -8.91 0.88 8.44
C GLU A 15 -9.02 2.41 8.38
N ARG A 16 -7.89 3.12 8.34
CA ARG A 16 -7.89 4.59 8.17
C ARG A 16 -8.54 5.03 6.87
N TRP A 17 -8.31 4.30 5.78
CA TRP A 17 -8.95 4.57 4.48
C TRP A 17 -10.45 4.33 4.53
N ASN A 18 -10.90 3.22 5.13
CA ASN A 18 -12.32 2.94 5.33
C ASN A 18 -13.00 4.00 6.19
N ALA A 19 -12.38 4.41 7.30
CA ALA A 19 -12.91 5.50 8.12
C ALA A 19 -13.04 6.81 7.33
N ALA A 20 -12.08 7.12 6.45
CA ALA A 20 -12.17 8.29 5.57
C ALA A 20 -13.29 8.18 4.53
N ARG A 21 -13.51 6.99 3.95
CA ARG A 21 -14.61 6.72 3.00
C ARG A 21 -15.97 6.89 3.67
N VAL A 22 -16.16 6.32 4.86
CA VAL A 22 -17.41 6.43 5.62
C VAL A 22 -17.73 7.89 5.95
N ARG A 23 -16.72 8.68 6.35
CA ARG A 23 -16.90 10.12 6.60
C ARG A 23 -17.35 10.91 5.36
N THR A 24 -17.07 10.43 4.15
CA THR A 24 -17.49 11.06 2.90
C THR A 24 -18.74 10.41 2.29
N GLY A 25 -19.49 9.63 3.08
CA GLY A 25 -20.75 9.01 2.65
C GLY A 25 -20.57 7.81 1.72
N ARG A 26 -19.38 7.21 1.68
CA ARG A 26 -19.08 6.02 0.87
C ARG A 26 -18.99 4.78 1.74
N ASP A 27 -19.32 3.64 1.16
CA ASP A 27 -19.18 2.35 1.85
C ASP A 27 -17.71 2.02 2.15
N ALA A 28 -17.50 1.44 3.33
CA ALA A 28 -16.26 0.80 3.69
C ALA A 28 -16.02 -0.45 2.81
N GLY A 29 -14.75 -0.77 2.57
CA GLY A 29 -14.40 -2.04 1.93
C GLY A 29 -14.68 -3.21 2.87
N ASP A 30 -15.45 -4.19 2.40
CA ASP A 30 -15.66 -5.46 3.08
C ASP A 30 -14.54 -6.47 2.77
N PRO A 31 -13.71 -6.88 3.76
CA PRO A 31 -12.62 -7.82 3.54
C PRO A 31 -13.09 -9.23 3.16
N ASN A 32 -14.36 -9.58 3.39
CA ASN A 32 -14.91 -10.90 3.05
C ASN A 32 -15.46 -10.97 1.62
N ARG A 33 -15.47 -9.85 0.88
CA ARG A 33 -15.96 -9.80 -0.51
C ARG A 33 -14.83 -9.89 -1.53
N VAL A 34 -15.12 -10.57 -2.63
CA VAL A 34 -14.21 -10.66 -3.78
C VAL A 34 -13.99 -9.26 -4.37
N TYR A 35 -12.76 -8.99 -4.82
CA TYR A 35 -12.30 -7.70 -5.37
C TYR A 35 -12.26 -6.51 -4.40
N HIS A 36 -12.55 -6.72 -3.12
CA HIS A 36 -12.28 -5.72 -2.10
C HIS A 36 -10.86 -5.89 -1.56
N LEU A 37 -10.21 -4.74 -1.32
CA LEU A 37 -8.89 -4.72 -0.70
C LEU A 37 -8.95 -5.32 0.70
N ARG A 38 -7.84 -5.94 1.10
CA ARG A 38 -7.65 -6.49 2.44
C ARG A 38 -6.28 -6.05 2.94
N GLY A 39 -6.26 -5.52 4.15
CA GLY A 39 -5.01 -5.30 4.85
C GLY A 39 -4.44 -6.60 5.41
N VAL A 40 -3.11 -6.70 5.49
CA VAL A 40 -2.40 -7.73 6.26
C VAL A 40 -2.14 -7.20 7.68
N PRO A 41 -2.01 -8.06 8.70
CA PRO A 41 -1.65 -7.59 10.04
C PRO A 41 -0.35 -6.79 10.00
N ASP A 42 -0.31 -5.63 10.65
CA ASP A 42 0.79 -4.67 10.56
C ASP A 42 2.14 -5.29 10.98
N GLU A 43 2.11 -6.20 11.95
CA GLU A 43 3.26 -6.95 12.46
C GLU A 43 3.86 -7.95 11.47
N THR A 44 3.15 -8.27 10.37
CA THR A 44 3.66 -9.13 9.29
C THR A 44 4.41 -8.35 8.22
N VAL A 45 4.34 -7.02 8.23
CA VAL A 45 5.07 -6.17 7.30
C VAL A 45 6.54 -6.16 7.68
N ALA A 46 7.37 -6.60 6.75
CA ALA A 46 8.81 -6.75 6.92
C ALA A 46 9.60 -5.53 6.43
N ASP A 47 9.07 -4.83 5.42
CA ASP A 47 9.69 -3.67 4.80
C ASP A 47 8.65 -2.56 4.61
N GLU A 48 9.02 -1.33 4.96
CA GLU A 48 8.28 -0.12 4.61
C GLU A 48 9.21 0.90 3.97
N VAL A 49 9.04 1.08 2.66
CA VAL A 49 9.87 1.95 1.84
C VAL A 49 9.25 3.33 1.75
N ASP A 50 10.07 4.37 1.96
CA ASP A 50 9.70 5.75 1.66
C ASP A 50 9.70 5.99 0.15
N THR A 51 8.52 5.99 -0.45
CA THR A 51 8.33 6.26 -1.88
C THR A 51 7.94 7.71 -2.14
N SER A 52 7.86 8.57 -1.11
CA SER A 52 7.56 9.99 -1.28
C SER A 52 8.50 10.74 -2.23
N PRO A 53 9.82 10.44 -2.32
CA PRO A 53 10.71 11.11 -3.27
C PRO A 53 10.39 10.80 -4.75
N VAL A 54 9.65 9.71 -5.01
CA VAL A 54 9.27 9.27 -6.36
C VAL A 54 7.75 9.28 -6.58
N ALA A 55 6.97 9.84 -5.64
CA ALA A 55 5.51 9.81 -5.67
C ALA A 55 4.93 10.42 -6.96
N ASP A 56 5.52 11.49 -7.48
CA ASP A 56 5.09 12.09 -8.76
C ASP A 56 5.21 11.12 -9.94
N ARG A 57 6.28 10.32 -9.97
CA ARG A 57 6.48 9.30 -11.02
C ARG A 57 5.47 8.17 -10.87
N ILE A 58 5.15 7.76 -9.65
CA ILE A 58 4.13 6.75 -9.38
C ILE A 58 2.76 7.24 -9.87
N VAL A 59 2.37 8.47 -9.51
CA VAL A 59 1.09 9.07 -9.95
C VAL A 59 1.03 9.21 -11.47
N ALA A 60 2.12 9.65 -12.11
CA ALA A 60 2.21 9.69 -13.56
C ALA A 60 2.04 8.30 -14.18
N GLY A 61 2.68 7.27 -13.62
CA GLY A 61 2.49 5.87 -14.03
C GLY A 61 1.04 5.42 -13.91
N LEU A 62 0.40 5.66 -12.76
CA LEU A 62 -1.01 5.33 -12.51
C LEU A 62 -1.94 5.99 -13.55
N SER A 63 -1.66 7.23 -13.96
CA SER A 63 -2.44 7.93 -15.00
C SER A 63 -2.36 7.27 -16.38
N GLN A 64 -1.33 6.46 -16.64
CA GLN A 64 -1.19 5.73 -17.91
C GLN A 64 -2.04 4.45 -17.97
N HIS A 65 -2.62 4.00 -16.86
CA HIS A 65 -3.52 2.84 -16.83
C HIS A 65 -4.89 3.16 -17.46
N ARG A 66 -4.94 3.60 -18.72
CA ARG A 66 -6.13 4.17 -19.37
C ARG A 66 -7.39 3.29 -19.27
N SER A 67 -7.24 1.97 -19.41
CA SER A 67 -8.37 1.02 -19.30
C SER A 67 -8.83 0.77 -17.87
N GLN A 68 -7.97 0.99 -16.87
CA GLN A 68 -8.21 0.69 -15.45
C GLN A 68 -8.33 1.97 -14.61
N LEU A 69 -8.13 3.15 -15.20
CA LEU A 69 -8.05 4.41 -14.47
C LEU A 69 -9.32 4.67 -13.66
N HIS A 70 -10.48 4.33 -14.22
CA HIS A 70 -11.79 4.48 -13.59
C HIS A 70 -12.02 3.57 -12.36
N VAL A 71 -11.23 2.50 -12.20
CA VAL A 71 -11.26 1.64 -10.99
C VAL A 71 -10.10 1.93 -10.03
N ILE A 72 -8.96 2.39 -10.55
CA ILE A 72 -7.77 2.70 -9.74
C ILE A 72 -7.90 4.06 -9.07
N THR A 73 -8.46 5.06 -9.77
CA THR A 73 -8.49 6.44 -9.32
C THR A 73 -9.87 6.89 -8.89
N ASP A 74 -9.87 7.83 -7.95
CA ASP A 74 -11.05 8.53 -7.48
C ASP A 74 -10.94 9.98 -7.98
N PRO A 75 -11.80 10.41 -8.91
CA PRO A 75 -11.71 11.73 -9.52
C PRO A 75 -11.94 12.86 -8.52
N THR A 76 -12.47 12.58 -7.32
CA THR A 76 -12.64 13.61 -6.28
C THR A 76 -11.37 13.86 -5.47
N ARG A 77 -10.28 13.10 -5.70
CA ARG A 77 -9.03 13.22 -4.94
C ARG A 77 -8.05 14.11 -5.68
N SER A 78 -7.41 15.01 -4.94
CA SER A 78 -6.38 15.89 -5.49
C SER A 78 -5.10 15.12 -5.82
N ALA A 79 -4.23 15.69 -6.66
CA ALA A 79 -2.89 15.14 -6.89
C ALA A 79 -2.08 15.03 -5.58
N ALA A 80 -2.27 15.95 -4.64
CA ALA A 80 -1.64 15.90 -3.31
C ALA A 80 -2.14 14.70 -2.49
N ASP A 81 -3.44 14.39 -2.55
CA ASP A 81 -4.00 13.18 -1.92
C ASP A 81 -3.41 11.90 -2.49
N TRP A 82 -3.22 11.87 -3.81
CA TRP A 82 -2.59 10.75 -4.49
C TRP A 82 -1.14 10.58 -4.06
N ARG A 83 -0.33 11.64 -4.08
CA ARG A 83 1.08 11.59 -3.60
C ARG A 83 1.20 11.07 -2.18
N ARG A 84 0.34 11.54 -1.29
CA ARG A 84 0.29 11.05 0.10
C ARG A 84 -0.05 9.57 0.19
N THR A 85 -0.94 9.09 -0.68
CA THR A 85 -1.37 7.67 -0.71
C THR A 85 -0.24 6.76 -1.18
N VAL A 86 0.49 7.18 -2.21
CA VAL A 86 1.58 6.38 -2.81
C VAL A 86 2.94 6.63 -2.18
N GLY A 87 3.02 7.43 -1.12
CA GLY A 87 4.28 7.87 -0.50
C GLY A 87 4.91 6.86 0.46
N ARG A 88 4.22 5.75 0.75
CA ARG A 88 4.78 4.60 1.46
C ARG A 88 4.35 3.33 0.75
N GLU A 89 5.27 2.40 0.60
CA GLU A 89 4.99 1.06 0.10
C GLU A 89 5.43 0.02 1.11
N CYS A 90 4.58 -0.97 1.36
CA CYS A 90 4.79 -1.99 2.37
C CYS A 90 4.93 -3.36 1.71
N TYR A 91 5.77 -4.20 2.31
CA TYR A 91 5.99 -5.55 1.82
C TYR A 91 6.00 -6.58 2.95
N VAL A 92 5.46 -7.76 2.65
CA VAL A 92 5.62 -8.97 3.46
C VAL A 92 6.76 -9.79 2.83
N MET A 93 7.73 -10.19 3.65
CA MET A 93 8.83 -11.04 3.20
C MET A 93 8.38 -12.50 3.23
N ALA A 94 8.17 -13.07 2.04
CA ALA A 94 7.83 -14.48 1.89
C ALA A 94 9.06 -15.39 1.96
N TRP A 95 10.24 -14.87 1.63
CA TRP A 95 11.50 -15.59 1.79
C TRP A 95 12.70 -14.63 1.89
N PRO A 96 13.70 -14.90 2.76
CA PRO A 96 13.71 -15.95 3.77
C PRO A 96 12.63 -15.75 4.84
N PRO A 97 12.22 -16.80 5.59
CA PRO A 97 11.31 -16.64 6.71
C PRO A 97 11.86 -15.64 7.73
N ARG A 98 10.98 -14.83 8.29
CA ARG A 98 11.30 -13.88 9.36
C ARG A 98 10.79 -14.40 10.70
N THR A 99 11.50 -14.02 11.76
CA THR A 99 11.07 -14.26 13.13
C THR A 99 10.18 -13.11 13.58
N ALA A 100 9.17 -13.41 14.39
CA ALA A 100 8.37 -12.37 15.03
C ALA A 100 9.28 -11.45 15.86
N GLY A 101 9.18 -10.14 15.63
CA GLY A 101 10.02 -9.14 16.27
C GLY A 101 11.29 -8.75 15.50
N ASP A 102 11.58 -9.37 14.35
CA ASP A 102 12.66 -8.90 13.48
C ASP A 102 12.41 -7.42 13.09
N PRO A 103 13.44 -6.56 13.05
CA PRO A 103 13.28 -5.12 12.85
C PRO A 103 12.69 -4.80 11.47
N LEU A 104 11.74 -3.87 11.42
CA LEU A 104 11.21 -3.35 10.16
C LEU A 104 12.35 -2.76 9.32
N LEU A 105 12.45 -3.18 8.07
CA LEU A 105 13.43 -2.66 7.12
C LEU A 105 12.85 -1.44 6.39
N HIS A 106 13.73 -0.54 5.95
CA HIS A 106 13.33 0.69 5.24
C HIS A 106 13.81 0.75 3.80
N ASP A 107 14.63 -0.23 3.40
CA ASP A 107 15.09 -0.44 2.03
C ASP A 107 15.05 -1.95 1.74
N ILE A 108 14.44 -2.33 0.61
CA ILE A 108 14.37 -3.72 0.17
C ILE A 108 15.77 -4.35 -0.02
N PHE A 109 16.79 -3.52 -0.22
CA PHE A 109 18.21 -3.91 -0.35
C PHE A 109 19.01 -3.86 0.95
N GLU A 110 18.40 -3.43 2.06
CA GLU A 110 19.08 -3.32 3.36
C GLU A 110 19.69 -4.68 3.76
N ALA A 111 21.01 -4.72 3.99
CA ALA A 111 21.76 -5.93 4.34
C ALA A 111 21.77 -7.07 3.28
N LEU A 112 21.57 -6.79 1.98
CA LEU A 112 21.65 -7.78 0.89
C LEU A 112 23.02 -7.95 0.22
#